data_AF-E7QST1-F1
#
_entry.id   AF-E7QST1-F1
#
_cell.length_a   1.000
_cell.length_b   1.000
_cell.length_c   1.000
_cell.angle_alpha   90.00
_cell.angle_beta   90.00
_cell.angle_gamma   90.00
#
_symmetry.space_group_name_H-M   'P 1'
#
loop_
_entity.id
_entity.type
_entity.pdbx_description
1 polymer ?
#
loop_
_entity_poly.entity_id
_entity_poly.type
_entity_poly.pdbx_seq_one_letter_code
_entity_poly.pdbx_strand_id
1 'polypeptide(L)' 'MVTPKRLAELIEDDTVMEADSIRDAERECPECGGDVLSVGYMPSVTAFVTGYKCQDCDWGTREE' A
#
# COMPACT_ATOMS: atom_id res chain seq x y z
N MET A 1 13.32 2.74 7.72
CA MET A 1 13.17 2.15 6.37
C MET A 1 11.90 1.32 6.39
N VAL A 2 10.85 1.77 5.70
CA VAL A 2 9.63 0.97 5.51
C VAL A 2 9.95 -0.14 4.51
N THR A 3 9.73 -1.39 4.92
CA THR A 3 9.80 -2.53 3.99
C THR A 3 8.50 -2.63 3.23
N PRO A 4 8.48 -3.23 2.03
CA PRO A 4 7.24 -3.40 1.28
C PRO A 4 6.18 -4.16 2.08
N LYS A 5 6.60 -5.20 2.81
CA LYS A 5 5.72 -5.93 3.72
C LYS A 5 5.12 -5.05 4.80
N ARG A 6 5.92 -4.19 5.45
CA ARG A 6 5.39 -3.31 6.50
C ARG A 6 4.43 -2.26 5.95
N LEU A 7 4.68 -1.75 4.74
CA LEU A 7 3.77 -0.84 4.08
C LEU A 7 2.43 -1.51 3.76
N ALA A 8 2.46 -2.74 3.23
CA ALA A 8 1.27 -3.52 2.94
C ALA A 8 0.45 -3.81 4.22
N GLU A 9 1.10 -4.18 5.33
CA GLU A 9 0.42 -4.39 6.62
C GLU A 9 -0.29 -3.11 7.12
N LEU A 10 0.31 -1.94 6.90
CA LEU A 10 -0.31 -0.66 7.29
C LEU A 10 -1.53 -0.31 6.44
N ILE A 11 -1.58 -0.74 5.18
CA ILE A 11 -2.71 -0.50 4.28
C ILE A 11 -3.83 -1.51 4.55
N GLU A 12 -3.46 -2.76 4.82
CA GLU A 12 -4.39 -3.87 5.10
C GLU A 12 -5.04 -3.74 6.48
N ASP A 13 -4.38 -3.02 7.41
CA ASP A 13 -4.68 -3.01 8.85
C ASP A 13 -4.59 -4.41 9.49
N ASP A 14 -3.94 -5.36 8.80
CA ASP A 14 -3.71 -6.73 9.23
C ASP A 14 -2.36 -7.25 8.69
N THR A 15 -2.00 -8.48 9.06
CA THR A 15 -0.81 -9.16 8.56
C THR A 15 -0.99 -9.67 7.14
N VAL A 16 0.01 -9.45 6.28
CA VAL A 16 0.03 -9.97 4.92
C VAL A 16 0.99 -11.14 4.78
N MET A 17 0.69 -12.07 3.88
CA MET A 17 1.59 -13.19 3.61
C MET A 17 2.84 -12.71 2.88
N GLU A 18 2.64 -12.06 1.74
CA GLU A 18 3.70 -11.65 0.82
C GLU A 18 3.43 -10.24 0.27
N ALA A 19 4.49 -9.50 -0.07
CA ALA A 19 4.41 -8.17 -0.65
C ALA A 19 5.50 -7.99 -1.71
N ASP A 20 5.11 -7.43 -2.86
CA ASP A 20 6.01 -7.05 -3.96
C ASP A 20 6.76 -5.75 -3.63
N SER A 21 7.54 -5.27 -4.58
CA SER A 21 8.30 -4.03 -4.54
C SER A 21 7.37 -2.81 -4.38
N ILE A 22 7.84 -1.80 -3.64
CA ILE A 22 7.18 -0.49 -3.58
C ILE A 22 7.42 0.25 -4.90
N ARG A 23 6.38 0.89 -5.43
CA ARG A 23 6.44 1.73 -6.64
C ARG A 23 5.76 3.07 -6.38
N ASP A 24 6.12 4.08 -7.17
CA ASP A 24 5.34 5.31 -7.21
C ASP A 24 3.98 5.01 -7.86
N ALA A 25 2.89 5.54 -7.30
CA ALA A 25 1.55 5.27 -7.79
C ALA A 25 1.10 6.24 -8.89
N GLU A 26 1.95 7.19 -9.31
CA GLU A 26 1.68 8.21 -10.33
C GLU A 26 0.35 8.95 -10.07
N ARG A 27 -0.02 9.10 -8.80
CA ARG A 27 -1.25 9.73 -8.34
C ARG A 27 -0.99 10.55 -7.08
N GLU A 28 -1.77 11.61 -6.93
CA GLU A 28 -1.74 12.45 -5.74
C GLU A 28 -2.71 11.92 -4.68
N CYS A 29 -2.36 12.14 -3.41
CA CYS A 29 -3.22 11.81 -2.29
C CYS A 29 -4.48 12.70 -2.33
N PRO A 30 -5.70 12.11 -2.26
CA PRO A 30 -6.94 12.88 -2.32
C PRO A 30 -7.18 13.76 -1.08
N GLU A 31 -6.49 13.51 0.03
CA GLU A 31 -6.68 14.27 1.28
C GLU A 31 -5.71 15.45 1.43
N CYS A 32 -4.45 15.29 1.05
CA CYS A 32 -3.42 16.31 1.25
C CYS A 32 -2.68 16.74 -0.02
N GLY A 33 -2.89 16.08 -1.16
CA GLY A 33 -2.17 16.34 -2.41
C GLY A 33 -0.71 15.86 -2.42
N GLY A 34 -0.29 15.05 -1.45
CA GLY A 34 1.06 14.50 -1.36
C GLY A 34 1.30 13.27 -2.27
N ASP A 35 2.54 12.80 -2.31
CA ASP A 35 2.94 11.64 -3.11
C ASP A 35 2.36 10.33 -2.54
N VAL A 36 1.93 9.45 -3.44
CA VAL A 36 1.35 8.14 -3.11
C VAL A 36 2.26 7.03 -3.60
N LEU A 37 2.58 6.11 -2.69
CA LEU A 37 3.25 4.86 -3.04
C LEU A 37 2.25 3.74 -3.20
N SER A 38 2.54 2.84 -4.14
CA SER A 38 1.80 1.61 -4.35
C SER A 38 2.63 0.38 -3.98
N VAL A 39 1.96 -0.65 -3.50
CA VAL A 39 2.56 -1.96 -3.22
C VAL A 39 1.55 -3.05 -3.55
N GLY A 40 1.93 -4.00 -4.39
CA GLY A 40 1.15 -5.22 -4.60
C GLY A 40 1.42 -6.19 -3.46
N TYR A 41 0.38 -6.82 -2.90
CA TYR A 41 0.55 -7.80 -1.83
C TYR A 41 -0.53 -8.87 -1.83
N MET A 42 -0.23 -9.97 -1.14
CA MET A 42 -1.12 -11.09 -0.96
C MET A 42 -1.58 -11.16 0.51
N PRO A 43 -2.81 -10.72 0.83
CA PRO A 43 -3.37 -10.90 2.17
C PRO A 43 -3.73 -12.36 2.44
N SER A 44 -4.01 -13.14 1.38
CA SER A 44 -4.21 -14.58 1.46
C SER A 44 -3.65 -15.30 0.23
N VAL A 45 -3.55 -16.62 0.28
CA VAL A 45 -2.98 -17.45 -0.80
C VAL A 45 -3.69 -17.31 -2.16
N THR A 46 -4.94 -16.83 -2.19
CA THR A 46 -5.74 -16.68 -3.42
C THR A 46 -6.07 -15.23 -3.75
N ALA A 47 -5.64 -14.26 -2.93
CA ALA A 47 -5.93 -12.85 -3.14
C ALA A 47 -4.63 -12.10 -3.45
N PHE A 48 -4.68 -11.27 -4.49
CA PHE A 48 -3.64 -10.31 -4.80
C PHE A 48 -4.31 -8.95 -4.90
N VAL A 49 -3.88 -8.00 -4.09
CA VAL A 49 -4.44 -6.66 -4.04
C VAL A 49 -3.32 -5.64 -4.23
N THR A 50 -3.67 -4.46 -4.74
CA THR A 50 -2.74 -3.34 -4.85
C THR A 50 -3.11 -2.31 -3.79
N GLY A 51 -2.23 -2.10 -2.83
CA GLY A 51 -2.35 -1.04 -1.84
C GLY A 51 -1.78 0.27 -2.33
N TYR A 52 -2.38 1.36 -1.87
CA TYR A 52 -1.94 2.74 -2.07
C TYR A 52 -1.83 3.43 -0.72
N LYS A 53 -0.71 4.11 -0.46
CA LYS A 53 -0.47 4.82 0.79
C LYS A 53 0.18 6.17 0.54
N CYS A 54 -0.43 7.23 1.07
CA CYS A 54 0.19 8.55 1.10
C CYS A 54 1.38 8.55 2.08
N GLN A 55 2.47 9.22 1.70
CA GLN A 55 3.66 9.38 2.53
C GLN A 55 3.51 10.47 3.61
N ASP A 56 2.60 11.43 3.40
CA ASP A 56 2.47 12.63 4.24
C ASP A 56 1.31 12.58 5.25
N CYS A 57 0.31 11.73 5.03
CA CYS A 57 -0.86 11.62 5.92
C CYS A 57 -1.29 10.16 6.11
N ASP A 58 -2.33 9.91 6.92
CA ASP A 58 -2.82 8.57 7.24
C ASP A 58 -3.59 7.89 6.10
N TRP A 59 -3.95 8.62 5.04
CA TRP A 59 -4.71 8.05 3.92
C TRP A 59 -4.04 6.80 3.33
N GLY A 60 -4.85 5.75 3.20
CA GLY A 60 -4.49 4.50 2.56
C GLY A 60 -5.74 3.82 2.00
N THR A 61 -5.60 3.17 0.86
CA THR A 61 -6.67 2.38 0.24
C THR A 61 -6.08 1.17 -0.47
N ARG A 62 -6.91 0.20 -0.83
CA ARG A 62 -6.51 -0.96 -1.64
C ARG A 62 -7.52 -1.21 -2.74
N GLU A 63 -7.04 -1.75 -3.84
CA GLU A 63 -7.84 -2.23 -4.97
C GLU A 63 -7.60 -3.73 -5.15
N GLU A 64 -8.68 -4.49 -5.34
CA GLU A 64 -8.73 -5.96 -5.46
C GLU A 64 -8.81 -6.44 -6.90
#